data_AF-A0A7S1F747-F1
#
_entry.id   AF-A0A7S1F747-F1
#
_cell.length_a   1.000
_cell.length_b   1.000
_cell.length_c   1.000
_cell.angle_alpha   90.00
_cell.angle_beta   90.00
_cell.angle_gamma   90.00
#
_symmetry.space_group_name_H-M   'P 1'
#
loop_
_entity.id
_entity.type
_entity.pdbx_description
1 polymer ?
#
loop_
_entity_poly.entity_id
_entity_poly.type
_entity_poly.pdbx_seq_one_letter_code
_entity_poly.pdbx_strand_id
1 'polypeptide(L)'
;GASFSIGGSVAFGLGSQTMLLMPAYVSLSVGGAAVAYTSFMLGFMYPKRQAMVLTFASCLFDASIGVFAVGALFYTYLDVQRSTVFFGYAVLGLVLFATHICLWHNARDELARRVEEARLADLETDMSYKAAEAEGVYGLPFATQTRSLEFFLSTVWLCVHLFRSNSFIALAHPLFVRNGDDGSASTIFGFILPLGFLAAPVVGRLLEHFGVVVNLQLVNGLGVLVSLVSLVPSVNVQLLNAGLYTFYRAALYSTMAAFNAATFGPATMGRVCG
;
A
#
# COMPACT_ATOMS: atom_id res chain seq x y z
N GLY A 1 13.62 -5.84 7.65
CA GLY A 1 12.19 -5.49 7.79
C GLY A 1 11.66 -5.78 9.17
N ALA A 2 11.38 -7.06 9.47
CA ALA A 2 10.68 -7.45 10.70
C ALA A 2 11.40 -7.04 12.01
N SER A 3 12.72 -7.24 12.11
CA SER A 3 13.48 -6.86 13.32
C SER A 3 13.40 -5.37 13.64
N PHE A 4 13.38 -4.51 12.62
CA PHE A 4 13.20 -3.06 12.78
C PHE A 4 11.77 -2.70 13.23
N SER A 5 10.76 -3.42 12.73
CA SER A 5 9.36 -3.19 13.11
C SER A 5 9.07 -3.63 14.56
N ILE A 6 9.63 -4.76 14.97
CA ILE A 6 9.52 -5.29 16.34
C ILE A 6 10.30 -4.41 17.31
N GLY A 7 11.53 -4.02 16.96
CA GLY A 7 12.34 -3.10 17.75
C GLY A 7 11.67 -1.74 17.93
N GLY A 8 11.06 -1.20 16.86
CA GLY A 8 10.27 0.04 16.93
C GLY A 8 9.07 -0.07 17.86
N SER A 9 8.33 -1.19 17.82
CA SER A 9 7.16 -1.41 18.69
C SER A 9 7.55 -1.52 20.18
N VAL A 10 8.66 -2.21 20.48
CA VAL A 10 9.20 -2.31 21.85
C VAL A 10 9.69 -0.96 22.35
N ALA A 11 10.42 -0.21 21.52
CA ALA A 11 10.86 1.15 21.86
C ALA A 11 9.69 2.09 22.13
N PHE A 12 8.58 1.95 21.39
CA PHE A 12 7.35 2.71 21.61
C PHE A 12 6.66 2.36 22.93
N GLY A 13 6.66 1.08 23.31
CA GLY A 13 6.10 0.62 24.58
C GLY A 13 6.89 1.07 25.81
N LEU A 14 8.22 1.16 25.69
CA LEU A 14 9.13 1.57 26.77
C LEU A 14 9.30 3.10 26.87
N GLY A 15 9.06 3.82 25.78
CA GLY A 15 9.27 5.26 25.70
C GLY A 15 8.20 6.07 26.47
N SER A 16 8.56 6.54 27.67
CA SER A 16 7.82 7.61 28.37
C SER A 16 8.29 9.01 27.95
N GLN A 17 9.44 9.13 27.28
CA GLN A 17 10.04 10.39 26.85
C GLN A 17 9.96 10.60 25.33
N THR A 18 9.73 11.85 24.92
CA THR A 18 9.67 12.29 23.52
C THR A 18 10.89 11.88 22.69
N MET A 19 12.06 11.72 23.33
CA MET A 19 13.32 11.34 22.67
C MET A 19 13.34 9.89 22.14
N LEU A 20 12.66 8.94 22.79
CA LEU A 20 12.59 7.55 22.30
C LEU A 20 11.50 7.34 21.23
N LEU A 21 10.56 8.28 21.11
CA LEU A 21 9.43 8.17 20.20
C LEU A 21 9.87 8.29 18.72
N MET A 22 10.79 9.21 18.42
CA MET A 22 11.27 9.44 17.06
C MET A 22 12.04 8.24 16.47
N PRO A 23 13.05 7.66 17.16
CA PRO A 23 13.72 6.44 16.68
C PRO A 23 12.76 5.25 16.51
N ALA A 24 11.75 5.14 17.38
CA ALA A 24 10.74 4.09 17.28
C ALA A 24 9.91 4.23 16.00
N TYR A 25 9.42 5.43 15.68
CA TYR A 25 8.70 5.70 14.44
C TYR A 25 9.53 5.45 13.18
N VAL A 26 10.79 5.88 13.18
CA VAL A 26 11.70 5.65 12.05
C VAL A 26 11.92 4.15 11.83
N SER A 27 12.18 3.41 12.90
CA SER A 27 12.42 1.96 12.84
C SER A 27 11.18 1.22 12.33
N LEU A 28 9.99 1.59 12.81
CA LEU A 28 8.72 0.99 12.38
C LEU A 28 8.42 1.31 10.91
N SER A 29 8.71 2.53 10.46
CA SER A 29 8.50 2.97 9.08
C SER A 29 9.44 2.26 8.10
N VAL A 30 10.74 2.20 8.40
CA VAL A 30 11.75 1.50 7.57
C VAL A 30 11.43 0.01 7.52
N GLY A 31 11.06 -0.57 8.67
CA GLY A 31 10.67 -1.97 8.78
C GLY A 31 9.45 -2.30 7.92
N GLY A 32 8.39 -1.49 8.00
CA GLY A 32 7.16 -1.65 7.24
C GLY A 32 7.34 -1.47 5.73
N ALA A 33 8.05 -0.44 5.29
CA ALA A 33 8.33 -0.20 3.87
C ALA A 33 9.10 -1.36 3.23
N ALA A 34 10.12 -1.88 3.92
CA ALA A 34 10.88 -3.03 3.42
C ALA A 34 9.99 -4.27 3.22
N VAL A 35 9.09 -4.56 4.17
CA VAL A 35 8.15 -5.69 4.05
C VAL A 35 7.18 -5.46 2.89
N ALA A 36 6.63 -4.25 2.76
CA ALA A 36 5.69 -3.89 1.70
C ALA A 36 6.29 -4.09 0.30
N TYR A 37 7.46 -3.52 0.02
CA TYR A 37 8.06 -3.62 -1.32
C TYR A 37 8.47 -5.05 -1.68
N THR A 38 8.92 -5.85 -0.70
CA THR A 38 9.19 -7.27 -0.95
C THR A 38 7.93 -8.07 -1.29
N SER A 39 6.76 -7.67 -0.78
CA SER A 39 5.49 -8.34 -1.07
C SER A 39 5.02 -8.16 -2.51
N PHE A 40 5.40 -7.06 -3.17
CA PHE A 40 5.02 -6.81 -4.56
C PHE A 40 5.67 -7.78 -5.54
N MET A 41 6.80 -8.39 -5.17
CA MET A 41 7.41 -9.46 -5.97
C MET A 41 6.51 -10.69 -6.11
N LEU A 42 5.55 -10.89 -5.19
CA LEU A 42 4.59 -12.00 -5.25
C LEU A 42 3.71 -11.95 -6.50
N GLY A 43 3.48 -10.76 -7.07
CA GLY A 43 2.69 -10.61 -8.29
C GLY A 43 3.25 -11.39 -9.48
N PHE A 44 4.57 -11.43 -9.62
CA PHE A 44 5.23 -12.12 -10.73
C PHE A 44 5.12 -13.65 -10.64
N MET A 45 4.78 -14.19 -9.46
CA MET A 45 4.51 -15.62 -9.31
C MET A 45 3.16 -16.06 -9.89
N TYR A 46 2.27 -15.10 -10.18
CA TYR A 46 0.95 -15.36 -10.74
C TYR A 46 0.70 -14.46 -11.96
N PRO A 47 1.39 -14.66 -13.10
CA PRO A 47 1.32 -13.75 -14.25
C PRO A 47 -0.11 -13.50 -14.74
N LYS A 48 -0.97 -14.54 -14.74
CA LYS A 48 -2.38 -14.44 -15.16
C LYS A 48 -3.25 -13.55 -14.27
N ARG A 49 -2.87 -13.32 -13.01
CA ARG A 49 -3.63 -12.53 -12.01
C ARG A 49 -2.72 -11.54 -11.27
N GLN A 50 -1.64 -11.11 -11.92
CA GLN A 50 -0.60 -10.29 -11.29
C GLN A 50 -1.16 -8.99 -10.73
N ALA A 51 -2.00 -8.29 -11.50
CA ALA A 51 -2.64 -7.05 -11.08
C ALA A 51 -3.52 -7.23 -9.84
N MET A 52 -4.28 -8.33 -9.76
CA MET A 52 -5.11 -8.64 -8.60
C MET A 52 -4.24 -8.89 -7.36
N VAL A 53 -3.16 -9.69 -7.48
CA VAL A 53 -2.25 -9.97 -6.35
C VAL A 53 -1.58 -8.69 -5.83
N LEU A 54 -1.09 -7.83 -6.72
CA LEU A 54 -0.53 -6.52 -6.35
C LEU A 54 -1.56 -5.64 -5.68
N THR A 55 -2.78 -5.59 -6.22
CA THR A 55 -3.88 -4.80 -5.65
C THR A 55 -4.18 -5.26 -4.22
N PHE A 56 -4.28 -6.56 -3.97
CA PHE A 56 -4.48 -7.09 -2.62
C PHE A 56 -3.31 -6.76 -1.69
N ALA A 57 -2.06 -6.89 -2.17
CA ALA A 57 -0.89 -6.55 -1.38
C ALA A 57 -0.90 -5.06 -0.96
N SER A 58 -1.17 -4.15 -1.91
CA SER A 58 -1.27 -2.71 -1.65
C SER A 58 -2.42 -2.37 -0.69
N CYS A 59 -3.60 -2.93 -0.91
CA CYS A 59 -4.77 -2.60 -0.09
C CYS A 59 -4.71 -3.21 1.32
N LEU A 60 -4.13 -4.41 1.49
CA LEU A 60 -3.90 -5.00 2.81
C LEU A 60 -2.83 -4.23 3.59
N PHE A 61 -1.81 -3.72 2.90
CA PHE A 61 -0.83 -2.83 3.52
C PHE A 61 -1.49 -1.55 4.03
N ASP A 62 -2.35 -0.91 3.23
CA ASP A 62 -3.14 0.25 3.67
C ASP A 62 -4.10 -0.09 4.82
N ALA A 63 -4.70 -1.29 4.81
CA ALA A 63 -5.59 -1.77 5.87
C ALA A 63 -4.89 -2.01 7.22
N SER A 64 -3.56 -2.18 7.23
CA SER A 64 -2.78 -2.47 8.43
C SER A 64 -2.90 -1.40 9.52
N ILE A 65 -3.26 -0.15 9.16
CA ILE A 65 -3.56 0.92 10.13
C ILE A 65 -4.72 0.56 11.06
N GLY A 66 -5.62 -0.32 10.63
CA GLY A 66 -6.73 -0.83 11.45
C GLY A 66 -6.26 -1.56 12.71
N VAL A 67 -5.06 -2.14 12.70
CA VAL A 67 -4.48 -2.77 13.90
C VAL A 67 -4.34 -1.75 15.03
N PHE A 68 -3.87 -0.53 14.71
CA PHE A 68 -3.75 0.54 15.70
C PHE A 68 -5.10 1.05 16.19
N ALA A 69 -6.11 1.10 15.32
CA ALA A 69 -7.48 1.44 15.71
C ALA A 69 -8.04 0.42 16.71
N VAL A 70 -7.77 -0.88 16.51
CA VAL A 70 -8.15 -1.94 17.45
C VAL A 70 -7.47 -1.75 18.81
N GLY A 71 -6.17 -1.44 18.88
CA GLY A 71 -5.55 -1.14 20.19
C GLY A 71 -6.04 0.13 20.84
N ALA A 72 -6.46 1.13 20.06
CA ALA A 72 -7.13 2.30 20.62
C ALA A 72 -8.44 1.91 21.31
N LEU A 73 -9.20 0.96 20.76
CA LEU A 73 -10.39 0.42 21.43
C LEU A 73 -10.05 -0.28 22.76
N PHE A 74 -8.97 -1.07 22.80
CA PHE A 74 -8.49 -1.71 24.04
C PHE A 74 -8.09 -0.68 25.10
N TYR A 75 -7.44 0.42 24.69
CA TYR A 75 -7.07 1.50 25.59
C TYR A 75 -8.30 2.25 26.12
N THR A 76 -9.25 2.60 25.25
CA THR A 76 -10.40 3.44 25.61
C THR A 76 -11.51 2.71 26.35
N TYR A 77 -11.81 1.45 26.00
CA TYR A 77 -12.95 0.71 26.56
C TYR A 77 -12.57 -0.32 27.62
N LEU A 78 -11.32 -0.81 27.61
CA LEU A 78 -10.87 -1.87 28.52
C LEU A 78 -9.81 -1.38 29.52
N ASP A 79 -9.55 -0.06 29.55
CA ASP A 79 -8.60 0.63 30.44
C ASP A 79 -7.21 -0.04 30.48
N VAL A 80 -6.81 -0.66 29.36
CA VAL A 80 -5.54 -1.37 29.25
C VAL A 80 -4.42 -0.34 29.11
N GLN A 81 -3.39 -0.46 29.95
CA GLN A 81 -2.24 0.43 29.88
C GLN A 81 -1.58 0.41 28.49
N ARG A 82 -1.21 1.59 27.98
CA ARG A 82 -0.58 1.78 26.66
C ARG A 82 0.59 0.84 26.41
N SER A 83 1.47 0.65 27.40
CA SER A 83 2.63 -0.24 27.34
C SER A 83 2.24 -1.68 27.00
N THR A 84 1.16 -2.18 27.59
CA THR A 84 0.63 -3.54 27.36
C THR A 84 0.10 -3.71 25.94
N VAL A 85 -0.58 -2.69 25.38
CA VAL A 85 -1.08 -2.73 23.99
C VAL A 85 0.08 -2.81 23.00
N PHE A 86 1.11 -1.96 23.16
CA PHE A 86 2.28 -1.98 22.27
C PHE A 86 3.14 -3.23 22.44
N PHE A 87 3.24 -3.77 23.65
CA PHE A 87 3.89 -5.07 23.88
C PHE A 87 3.13 -6.19 23.17
N GLY A 88 1.79 -6.15 23.20
CA GLY A 88 0.94 -7.05 22.43
C GLY A 88 1.23 -7.00 20.93
N TYR A 89 1.42 -5.80 20.36
CA TYR A 89 1.84 -5.65 18.95
C TYR A 89 3.22 -6.21 18.66
N ALA A 90 4.18 -6.05 19.58
CA ALA A 90 5.51 -6.64 19.44
C ALA A 90 5.43 -8.18 19.41
N VAL A 91 4.62 -8.78 20.30
CA VAL A 91 4.37 -10.23 20.33
C VAL A 91 3.67 -10.68 19.04
N LEU A 92 2.64 -9.97 18.59
CA LEU A 92 1.97 -10.26 17.32
C LEU A 92 2.95 -10.23 16.14
N GLY A 93 3.81 -9.22 16.09
CA GLY A 93 4.86 -9.10 15.07
C GLY A 93 5.85 -10.26 15.11
N LEU A 94 6.26 -10.71 16.31
CA LEU A 94 7.10 -11.89 16.49
C LEU A 94 6.43 -13.17 15.98
N VAL A 95 5.15 -13.38 16.32
CA VAL A 95 4.37 -14.55 15.87
C VAL A 95 4.22 -14.55 14.36
N LEU A 96 3.88 -13.41 13.75
CA LEU A 96 3.77 -13.27 12.30
C LEU A 96 5.11 -13.56 11.61
N PHE A 97 6.21 -13.05 12.17
CA PHE A 97 7.54 -13.29 11.62
C PHE A 97 7.98 -14.75 11.74
N ALA A 98 7.75 -15.38 12.90
CA ALA A 98 8.02 -16.80 13.10
C ALA A 98 7.20 -17.67 12.13
N THR A 99 5.91 -17.35 11.97
CA THR A 99 5.03 -18.01 11.00
C THR A 99 5.56 -17.85 9.57
N HIS A 100 6.03 -16.65 9.21
CA HIS A 100 6.61 -16.39 7.90
C HIS A 100 7.88 -17.23 7.65
N ILE A 101 8.74 -17.41 8.66
CA ILE A 101 9.93 -18.28 8.58
C ILE A 101 9.51 -19.75 8.40
N CYS A 102 8.54 -20.23 9.16
CA CYS A 102 8.04 -21.61 9.03
C CYS A 102 7.41 -21.85 7.65
N LEU A 103 6.59 -20.92 7.17
CA LEU A 103 5.98 -20.99 5.84
C LEU A 103 7.05 -20.96 4.75
N TRP A 104 8.06 -20.10 4.87
CA TRP A 104 9.19 -20.07 3.95
C TRP A 104 9.90 -21.42 3.90
N HIS A 105 10.21 -22.01 5.06
CA HIS A 105 10.90 -23.30 5.12
C HIS A 105 10.10 -24.43 4.43
N ASN A 106 8.77 -24.44 4.62
CA ASN A 106 7.90 -25.46 4.05
C ASN A 106 7.60 -25.23 2.56
N ALA A 107 7.58 -23.98 2.11
CA ALA A 107 7.16 -23.62 0.75
C ALA A 107 8.34 -23.31 -0.18
N ARG A 108 9.59 -23.20 0.30
CA ARG A 108 10.74 -22.75 -0.50
C ARG A 108 10.95 -23.54 -1.79
N ASP A 109 10.76 -24.86 -1.75
CA ASP A 109 11.05 -25.73 -2.89
C ASP A 109 9.97 -25.57 -3.98
N GLU A 110 8.71 -25.49 -3.57
CA GLU A 110 7.59 -25.18 -4.47
C GLU A 110 7.67 -23.74 -5.00
N LEU A 111 8.12 -22.80 -4.16
CA LEU A 111 8.34 -21.41 -4.55
C LEU A 111 9.43 -21.31 -5.62
N ALA A 112 10.55 -22.02 -5.43
CA ALA A 112 11.65 -22.08 -6.38
C ALA A 112 11.18 -22.65 -7.73
N ARG A 113 10.37 -23.72 -7.70
CA ARG A 113 9.77 -24.30 -8.91
C ARG A 113 8.88 -23.29 -9.64
N ARG A 114 7.99 -22.59 -8.93
CA ARG A 114 7.10 -21.57 -9.51
C ARG A 114 7.83 -20.35 -10.02
N VAL A 115 8.89 -19.92 -9.34
CA VAL A 115 9.74 -18.82 -9.82
C VAL A 115 10.42 -19.21 -11.12
N GLU A 116 10.90 -20.45 -11.23
CA GLU A 116 11.51 -20.94 -12.47
C GLU A 116 10.47 -21.13 -13.59
N GLU A 117 9.29 -21.69 -13.29
CA GLU A 117 8.17 -21.76 -14.25
C GLU A 117 7.74 -20.37 -14.72
N ALA A 118 7.61 -19.42 -13.79
CA ALA A 118 7.29 -18.04 -14.11
C ALA A 118 8.39 -17.41 -14.96
N ARG A 119 9.67 -17.68 -14.66
CA ARG A 119 10.81 -17.21 -15.45
C ARG A 119 10.84 -17.79 -16.86
N LEU A 120 10.53 -19.08 -17.01
CA LEU A 120 10.46 -19.75 -18.32
C LEU A 120 9.27 -19.23 -19.14
N ALA A 121 8.11 -19.04 -18.51
CA ALA A 121 6.98 -18.37 -19.12
C ALA A 121 7.34 -16.92 -19.49
N ASP A 122 8.06 -16.20 -18.64
CA ASP A 122 8.54 -14.85 -18.92
C ASP A 122 9.52 -14.87 -20.10
N LEU A 123 10.40 -15.87 -20.24
CA LEU A 123 11.31 -16.04 -21.39
C LEU A 123 10.58 -16.35 -22.71
N GLU A 124 9.51 -17.17 -22.67
CA GLU A 124 8.66 -17.40 -23.85
C GLU A 124 7.89 -16.13 -24.23
N THR A 125 7.44 -15.39 -23.21
CA THR A 125 6.80 -14.09 -23.39
C THR A 125 7.83 -13.05 -23.86
N ASP A 126 9.09 -13.11 -23.42
CA ASP A 126 10.26 -12.28 -23.76
C ASP A 126 10.69 -12.47 -25.22
N MET A 127 10.51 -13.66 -25.79
CA MET A 127 10.68 -13.89 -27.23
C MET A 127 9.56 -13.26 -28.07
N SER A 128 8.33 -13.20 -27.53
CA SER A 128 7.22 -12.44 -28.11
C SER A 128 7.33 -10.93 -27.83
N TYR A 129 7.95 -10.54 -26.72
CA TYR A 129 8.16 -9.17 -26.27
C TYR A 129 9.32 -8.53 -27.01
N LYS A 130 10.45 -9.20 -27.25
CA LYS A 130 11.55 -8.71 -28.11
C LYS A 130 11.10 -8.31 -29.52
N ALA A 131 9.98 -8.84 -30.00
CA ALA A 131 9.34 -8.41 -31.25
C ALA A 131 8.48 -7.13 -31.11
N ALA A 132 8.03 -6.80 -29.90
CA ALA A 132 7.29 -5.58 -29.54
C ALA A 132 8.16 -4.50 -28.83
N GLU A 133 9.30 -4.89 -28.25
CA GLU A 133 10.21 -4.15 -27.36
C GLU A 133 11.22 -3.28 -28.11
N ALA A 134 11.00 -3.02 -29.40
CA ALA A 134 11.75 -1.97 -30.08
C ALA A 134 11.49 -0.56 -29.47
N GLU A 135 10.55 -0.38 -28.52
CA GLU A 135 10.13 0.92 -27.98
C GLU A 135 10.11 1.10 -26.44
N GLY A 136 10.47 0.12 -25.59
CA GLY A 136 10.25 0.20 -24.11
C GLY A 136 11.49 0.15 -23.19
N VAL A 137 11.29 0.33 -21.87
CA VAL A 137 12.36 0.25 -20.82
C VAL A 137 12.33 -1.02 -19.96
N TYR A 138 11.49 -1.99 -20.34
CA TYR A 138 11.36 -3.28 -19.67
C TYR A 138 12.71 -4.02 -19.68
N GLY A 139 13.05 -4.73 -18.60
CA GLY A 139 14.28 -5.53 -18.51
C GLY A 139 15.62 -4.77 -18.50
N LEU A 140 15.63 -3.46 -18.80
CA LEU A 140 16.85 -2.66 -18.81
C LEU A 140 17.47 -2.50 -17.40
N PRO A 141 18.79 -2.20 -17.31
CA PRO A 141 19.42 -1.89 -16.03
C PRO A 141 18.72 -0.75 -15.30
N PHE A 142 18.61 -0.85 -13.98
CA PHE A 142 17.96 0.13 -13.10
C PHE A 142 18.39 1.59 -13.36
N ALA A 143 19.68 1.83 -13.61
CA ALA A 143 20.20 3.17 -13.88
C ALA A 143 19.67 3.76 -15.20
N THR A 144 19.36 2.91 -16.18
CA THR A 144 18.74 3.34 -17.44
C THR A 144 17.25 3.58 -17.24
N GLN A 145 16.57 2.69 -16.51
CA GLN A 145 15.14 2.82 -16.20
C GLN A 145 14.82 4.10 -15.43
N THR A 146 15.65 4.49 -14.45
CA THR A 146 15.45 5.73 -13.67
C THR A 146 15.67 7.02 -14.47
N ARG A 147 16.34 6.94 -15.63
CA ARG A 147 16.53 8.06 -16.56
C ARG A 147 15.49 8.09 -17.68
N SER A 148 14.57 7.15 -17.67
CA SER A 148 13.51 7.04 -18.68
C SER A 148 12.42 8.08 -18.48
N LEU A 149 11.69 8.38 -19.56
CA LEU A 149 10.57 9.30 -19.51
C LEU A 149 9.40 8.69 -18.71
N GLU A 150 9.22 7.37 -18.83
CA GLU A 150 8.21 6.58 -18.14
C GLU A 150 8.37 6.72 -16.63
N PHE A 151 9.59 6.57 -16.13
CA PHE A 151 9.90 6.74 -14.70
C PHE A 151 9.66 8.17 -14.23
N PHE A 152 10.09 9.17 -15.02
CA PHE A 152 9.88 10.57 -14.67
C PHE A 152 8.38 10.92 -14.60
N LEU A 153 7.61 10.56 -15.63
CA LEU A 153 6.17 10.82 -15.70
C LEU A 153 5.40 10.08 -14.60
N SER A 154 5.71 8.80 -14.35
CA SER A 154 5.07 8.05 -13.28
C SER A 154 5.40 8.62 -11.91
N THR A 155 6.62 9.11 -11.70
CA THR A 155 7.03 9.77 -10.45
C THR A 155 6.29 11.08 -10.24
N VAL A 156 6.21 11.94 -11.27
CA VAL A 156 5.46 13.21 -11.18
C VAL A 156 3.97 12.93 -10.93
N TRP A 157 3.39 11.99 -11.66
CA TRP A 157 2.00 11.56 -11.46
C TRP A 157 1.76 11.09 -10.03
N LEU A 158 2.62 10.20 -9.52
CA LEU A 158 2.52 9.69 -8.16
C LEU A 158 2.68 10.81 -7.12
N CYS A 159 3.63 11.73 -7.30
CA CYS A 159 3.83 12.88 -6.41
C CYS A 159 2.58 13.76 -6.30
N VAL A 160 1.92 14.07 -7.42
CA VAL A 160 0.69 14.86 -7.43
C VAL A 160 -0.42 14.14 -6.67
N HIS A 161 -0.60 12.85 -6.93
CA HIS A 161 -1.63 12.06 -6.27
C HIS A 161 -1.36 11.81 -4.78
N LEU A 162 -0.09 11.61 -4.40
CA LEU A 162 0.32 11.48 -3.01
C LEU A 162 0.14 12.78 -2.24
N PHE A 163 0.54 13.92 -2.84
CA PHE A 163 0.30 15.23 -2.24
C PHE A 163 -1.19 15.42 -1.94
N ARG A 164 -2.04 15.18 -2.94
CA ARG A 164 -3.49 15.24 -2.82
C ARG A 164 -4.04 14.30 -1.74
N SER A 165 -3.61 13.04 -1.75
CA SER A 165 -4.08 12.02 -0.80
C SER A 165 -3.69 12.38 0.64
N ASN A 166 -2.44 12.81 0.84
CA ASN A 166 -1.92 13.19 2.14
C ASN A 166 -2.57 14.48 2.66
N SER A 167 -2.80 15.46 1.78
CA SER A 167 -3.53 16.67 2.15
C SER A 167 -4.97 16.37 2.57
N PHE A 168 -5.65 15.43 1.91
CA PHE A 168 -7.01 15.04 2.30
C PHE A 168 -7.04 14.45 3.71
N ILE A 169 -6.15 13.49 4.04
CA ILE A 169 -6.08 12.90 5.39
C ILE A 169 -5.77 13.98 6.44
N ALA A 170 -4.78 14.85 6.16
CA ALA A 170 -4.37 15.90 7.08
C ALA A 170 -5.51 16.90 7.37
N LEU A 171 -6.36 17.16 6.38
CA LEU A 171 -7.47 18.11 6.49
C LEU A 171 -8.82 17.45 6.85
N ALA A 172 -8.93 16.12 6.85
CA ALA A 172 -10.20 15.43 7.07
C ALA A 172 -10.87 15.85 8.40
N HIS A 173 -10.15 15.72 9.52
CA HIS A 173 -10.66 16.12 10.83
C HIS A 173 -11.10 17.59 10.90
N PRO A 174 -10.25 18.60 10.56
CA PRO A 174 -10.70 19.98 10.59
C PRO A 174 -11.83 20.28 9.59
N LEU A 175 -11.94 19.56 8.47
CA LEU A 175 -13.07 19.69 7.54
C LEU A 175 -14.37 19.15 8.12
N PHE A 176 -14.35 18.01 8.83
CA PHE A 176 -15.53 17.47 9.51
C PHE A 176 -16.02 18.44 10.59
N VAL A 177 -15.11 18.89 11.47
CA VAL A 177 -15.45 19.84 12.54
C VAL A 177 -16.01 21.15 11.96
N ARG A 178 -15.39 21.69 10.91
CA ARG A 178 -15.89 22.90 10.23
C ARG A 178 -17.30 22.74 9.67
N ASN A 179 -17.65 21.54 9.21
CA ASN A 179 -18.96 21.24 8.66
C ASN A 179 -20.01 20.90 9.73
N GLY A 180 -19.66 21.00 11.02
CA GLY A 180 -20.58 20.78 12.14
C GLY A 180 -20.56 19.37 12.72
N ASP A 181 -19.49 18.60 12.52
CA ASP A 181 -19.30 17.29 13.16
C ASP A 181 -19.07 17.45 14.68
N ASP A 182 -19.73 16.58 15.46
CA ASP A 182 -19.58 16.47 16.91
C ASP A 182 -18.43 15.54 17.34
N GLY A 183 -17.71 14.99 16.36
CA GLY A 183 -16.61 14.03 16.51
C GLY A 183 -16.97 12.60 16.11
N SER A 184 -18.25 12.34 15.83
CA SER A 184 -18.73 11.05 15.34
C SER A 184 -18.21 10.74 13.93
N ALA A 185 -18.36 11.67 12.98
CA ALA A 185 -17.95 11.44 11.59
C ALA A 185 -16.43 11.30 11.45
N SER A 186 -15.67 12.08 12.22
CA SER A 186 -14.21 11.98 12.28
C SER A 186 -13.74 10.62 12.81
N THR A 187 -14.44 10.07 13.80
CA THR A 187 -14.17 8.72 14.32
C THR A 187 -14.50 7.66 13.27
N ILE A 188 -15.67 7.77 12.63
CA ILE A 188 -16.09 6.85 11.57
C ILE A 188 -15.10 6.89 10.39
N PHE A 189 -14.60 8.06 10.01
CA PHE A 189 -13.57 8.19 8.98
C PHE A 189 -12.31 7.37 9.31
N GLY A 190 -11.87 7.40 10.57
CA GLY A 190 -10.74 6.58 11.03
C GLY A 190 -10.95 5.08 10.83
N PHE A 191 -12.19 4.60 10.94
CA PHE A 191 -12.55 3.20 10.68
C PHE A 191 -12.78 2.89 9.19
N ILE A 192 -13.19 3.87 8.38
CA ILE A 192 -13.40 3.72 6.94
C ILE A 192 -12.08 3.49 6.19
N LEU A 193 -10.97 4.12 6.62
CA LEU A 193 -9.68 3.99 5.95
C LEU A 193 -9.15 2.54 5.89
N PRO A 194 -9.11 1.78 7.01
CA PRO A 194 -8.73 0.38 6.98
C PRO A 194 -9.59 -0.49 6.06
N LEU A 195 -10.87 -0.14 5.87
CA LEU A 195 -11.81 -0.92 5.05
C LEU A 195 -11.51 -0.83 3.54
N GLY A 196 -10.49 -0.10 3.12
CA GLY A 196 -10.04 -0.03 1.72
C GLY A 196 -9.68 -1.36 1.10
N PHE A 197 -9.32 -2.39 1.88
CA PHE A 197 -9.12 -3.73 1.34
C PHE A 197 -10.36 -4.32 0.66
N LEU A 198 -11.56 -3.88 1.02
CA LEU A 198 -12.80 -4.29 0.36
C LEU A 198 -12.90 -3.78 -1.09
N ALA A 199 -12.15 -2.73 -1.44
CA ALA A 199 -12.05 -2.23 -2.81
C ALA A 199 -11.13 -3.09 -3.69
N ALA A 200 -10.24 -3.90 -3.09
CA ALA A 200 -9.26 -4.70 -3.82
C ALA A 200 -9.83 -5.59 -4.95
N PRO A 201 -10.92 -6.37 -4.76
CA PRO A 201 -11.46 -7.20 -5.83
C PRO A 201 -12.09 -6.39 -6.98
N VAL A 202 -12.52 -5.15 -6.73
CA VAL A 202 -13.07 -4.27 -7.76
C VAL A 202 -11.92 -3.64 -8.54
N VAL A 203 -10.97 -3.01 -7.85
CA VAL A 203 -9.78 -2.39 -8.44
C VAL A 203 -8.96 -3.40 -9.24
N GLY A 204 -8.74 -4.60 -8.68
CA GLY A 204 -7.98 -5.65 -9.34
C GLY A 204 -8.63 -6.11 -10.66
N ARG A 205 -9.96 -6.29 -10.67
CA ARG A 205 -10.69 -6.62 -11.91
C ARG A 205 -10.67 -5.49 -12.92
N LEU A 206 -10.76 -4.24 -12.49
CA LEU A 206 -10.65 -3.09 -13.39
C LEU A 206 -9.27 -3.04 -14.07
N LEU A 207 -8.20 -3.34 -13.32
CA LEU A 207 -6.84 -3.44 -13.85
C LEU A 207 -6.68 -4.59 -14.86
N GLU A 208 -7.25 -5.76 -14.56
CA GLU A 208 -7.19 -6.92 -15.45
C GLU A 208 -8.00 -6.72 -16.75
N HIS A 209 -9.18 -6.12 -16.68
CA HIS A 209 -10.07 -5.97 -17.84
C HIS A 209 -9.73 -4.77 -18.74
N PHE A 210 -9.38 -3.63 -18.15
CA PHE A 210 -9.17 -2.38 -18.91
C PHE A 210 -7.71 -1.98 -19.05
N GLY A 211 -6.79 -2.69 -18.38
CA GLY A 211 -5.37 -2.41 -18.42
C GLY A 211 -4.95 -1.18 -17.60
N VAL A 212 -3.63 -0.96 -17.53
CA VAL A 212 -3.03 0.05 -16.64
C VAL A 212 -3.35 1.49 -17.09
N VAL A 213 -3.32 1.76 -18.40
CA VAL A 213 -3.51 3.12 -18.94
C VAL A 213 -4.92 3.67 -18.63
N VAL A 214 -5.96 2.85 -18.79
CA VAL A 214 -7.33 3.25 -18.46
C VAL A 214 -7.46 3.47 -16.95
N ASN A 215 -6.83 2.64 -16.13
CA ASN A 215 -6.86 2.81 -14.68
C ASN A 215 -6.13 4.07 -14.21
N LEU A 216 -5.04 4.49 -14.87
CA LEU A 216 -4.41 5.78 -14.59
C LEU A 216 -5.39 6.95 -14.79
N GLN A 217 -6.18 6.92 -15.87
CA GLN A 217 -7.22 7.94 -16.11
C GLN A 217 -8.39 7.85 -15.13
N LEU A 218 -8.77 6.63 -14.74
CA LEU A 218 -9.77 6.40 -13.71
C LEU A 218 -9.33 7.01 -12.37
N VAL A 219 -8.07 6.83 -11.99
CA VAL A 219 -7.50 7.43 -10.77
C VAL A 219 -7.46 8.97 -10.87
N ASN A 220 -7.13 9.54 -12.03
CA ASN A 220 -7.23 10.98 -12.28
C ASN A 220 -8.67 11.48 -12.05
N GLY A 221 -9.65 10.80 -12.65
CA GLY A 221 -11.07 11.15 -12.54
C GLY A 221 -11.61 11.02 -11.11
N LEU A 222 -11.32 9.91 -10.44
CA LEU A 222 -11.67 9.71 -9.02
C LEU A 222 -11.01 10.76 -8.14
N GLY A 223 -9.76 11.12 -8.44
CA GLY A 223 -9.08 12.23 -7.79
C GLY A 223 -9.92 13.50 -7.91
N VAL A 224 -10.14 13.99 -9.12
CA VAL A 224 -10.95 15.21 -9.33
C VAL A 224 -12.31 15.12 -8.62
N LEU A 225 -13.00 13.99 -8.73
CA LEU A 225 -14.30 13.78 -8.07
C LEU A 225 -14.22 13.93 -6.55
N VAL A 226 -13.26 13.26 -5.88
CA VAL A 226 -13.05 13.42 -4.42
C VAL A 226 -12.83 14.89 -4.07
N SER A 227 -12.08 15.63 -4.90
CA SER A 227 -11.82 17.06 -4.65
C SER A 227 -13.07 17.91 -4.76
N LEU A 228 -13.88 17.67 -5.79
CA LEU A 228 -15.11 18.41 -6.01
C LEU A 228 -16.10 18.15 -4.88
N VAL A 229 -16.24 16.90 -4.46
CA VAL A 229 -17.11 16.53 -3.33
C VAL A 229 -16.61 17.15 -2.03
N SER A 230 -15.29 17.27 -1.82
CA SER A 230 -14.72 17.93 -0.64
C SER A 230 -15.13 19.40 -0.48
N LEU A 231 -15.56 20.07 -1.55
CA LEU A 231 -15.98 21.48 -1.51
C LEU A 231 -17.38 21.66 -0.93
N VAL A 232 -18.18 20.60 -0.85
CA VAL A 232 -19.56 20.66 -0.35
C VAL A 232 -19.56 20.71 1.19
N PRO A 233 -20.08 21.80 1.81
CA PRO A 233 -20.04 21.97 3.25
C PRO A 233 -21.16 21.18 3.95
N SER A 234 -21.04 19.85 3.98
CA SER A 234 -21.99 18.96 4.66
C SER A 234 -21.27 17.75 5.26
N VAL A 235 -21.58 17.40 6.52
CA VAL A 235 -20.99 16.23 7.20
C VAL A 235 -21.31 14.93 6.48
N ASN A 236 -22.57 14.73 6.08
CA ASN A 236 -23.02 13.52 5.39
C ASN A 236 -22.32 13.35 4.03
N VAL A 237 -22.13 14.45 3.30
CA VAL A 237 -21.42 14.43 2.02
C VAL A 237 -19.94 14.14 2.22
N GLN A 238 -19.30 14.70 3.25
CA GLN A 238 -17.91 14.38 3.57
C GLN A 238 -17.73 12.93 4.03
N LEU A 239 -18.73 12.35 4.71
CA LEU A 239 -18.71 10.94 5.10
C LEU A 239 -18.85 10.02 3.88
N LEU A 240 -19.68 10.38 2.91
CA LEU A 240 -19.72 9.69 1.61
C LEU A 240 -18.38 9.86 0.86
N ASN A 241 -17.82 11.06 0.90
CA ASN A 241 -16.53 11.37 0.28
C ASN A 241 -15.38 10.56 0.90
N ALA A 242 -15.45 10.24 2.19
CA ALA A 242 -14.51 9.34 2.84
C ALA A 242 -14.51 7.93 2.21
N GLY A 243 -15.68 7.38 1.92
CA GLY A 243 -15.79 6.09 1.23
C GLY A 243 -15.22 6.14 -0.18
N LEU A 244 -15.54 7.22 -0.92
CA LEU A 244 -14.98 7.45 -2.26
C LEU A 244 -13.46 7.63 -2.23
N TYR A 245 -12.95 8.36 -1.23
CA TYR A 245 -11.52 8.57 -1.00
C TYR A 245 -10.80 7.25 -0.74
N THR A 246 -11.38 6.37 0.08
CA THR A 246 -10.83 5.03 0.33
C THR A 246 -10.71 4.22 -0.95
N PHE A 247 -11.72 4.28 -1.83
CA PHE A 247 -11.66 3.62 -3.15
C PHE A 247 -10.59 4.24 -4.06
N TYR A 248 -10.55 5.58 -4.14
CA TYR A 248 -9.52 6.32 -4.89
C TYR A 248 -8.11 5.95 -4.43
N ARG A 249 -7.88 5.88 -3.11
CA ARG A 249 -6.57 5.56 -2.53
C ARG A 249 -6.17 4.11 -2.84
N ALA A 250 -7.09 3.17 -2.71
CA ALA A 250 -6.86 1.79 -3.10
C ALA A 250 -6.50 1.67 -4.60
N ALA A 251 -7.24 2.38 -5.47
CA ALA A 251 -6.97 2.41 -6.91
C ALA A 251 -5.61 3.05 -7.24
N LEU A 252 -5.23 4.13 -6.56
CA LEU A 252 -3.96 4.83 -6.73
C LEU A 252 -2.76 3.90 -6.54
N TYR A 253 -2.63 3.28 -5.36
CA TYR A 253 -1.48 2.44 -5.07
C TYR A 253 -1.45 1.17 -5.91
N SER A 254 -2.62 0.58 -6.18
CA SER A 254 -2.73 -0.63 -6.98
C SER A 254 -2.37 -0.39 -8.44
N THR A 255 -2.81 0.75 -9.01
CA THR A 255 -2.48 1.13 -10.38
C THR A 255 -0.99 1.46 -10.51
N MET A 256 -0.40 2.15 -9.53
CA MET A 256 1.04 2.41 -9.52
C MET A 256 1.86 1.11 -9.43
N ALA A 257 1.48 0.19 -8.56
CA ALA A 257 2.16 -1.10 -8.44
C ALA A 257 2.04 -1.91 -9.75
N ALA A 258 0.87 -1.94 -10.37
CA ALA A 258 0.64 -2.63 -11.64
C ALA A 258 1.41 -1.97 -12.80
N PHE A 259 1.48 -0.64 -12.84
CA PHE A 259 2.31 0.10 -13.79
C PHE A 259 3.79 -0.26 -13.61
N ASN A 260 4.29 -0.24 -12.37
CA ASN A 260 5.69 -0.56 -12.12
C ASN A 260 6.05 -1.98 -12.54
N ALA A 261 5.15 -2.94 -12.29
CA ALA A 261 5.34 -4.32 -12.71
C ALA A 261 5.33 -4.49 -14.23
N ALA A 262 4.41 -3.82 -14.93
CA ALA A 262 4.27 -3.91 -16.38
C ALA A 262 5.38 -3.18 -17.15
N THR A 263 5.86 -2.04 -16.63
CA THR A 263 6.81 -1.17 -17.34
C THR A 263 8.27 -1.54 -17.05
N PHE A 264 8.62 -1.85 -15.80
CA PHE A 264 10.02 -2.04 -15.38
C PHE A 264 10.40 -3.50 -15.15
N GLY A 265 9.40 -4.37 -14.98
CA GLY A 265 9.59 -5.80 -14.78
C GLY A 265 10.10 -6.18 -13.38
N PRO A 266 10.32 -7.49 -13.15
CA PRO A 266 10.58 -8.04 -11.82
C PRO A 266 11.94 -7.66 -11.22
N ALA A 267 13.01 -7.62 -12.04
CA ALA A 267 14.38 -7.49 -11.54
C ALA A 267 14.68 -6.14 -10.84
N THR A 268 13.91 -5.11 -11.16
CA THR A 268 14.08 -3.75 -10.65
C THR A 268 12.87 -3.25 -9.89
N MET A 269 11.73 -3.97 -9.88
CA MET A 269 10.48 -3.52 -9.25
C MET A 269 10.67 -2.99 -7.83
N GLY A 270 11.34 -3.74 -6.95
CA GLY A 270 11.55 -3.32 -5.57
C GLY A 270 12.39 -2.05 -5.43
N ARG A 271 13.31 -1.78 -6.37
CA ARG A 271 14.15 -0.57 -6.40
C ARG A 271 13.46 0.62 -7.06
N VAL A 272 12.53 0.36 -7.98
CA VAL A 272 11.73 1.40 -8.66
C VAL A 272 10.57 1.85 -7.78
N CYS A 273 9.98 0.94 -7.00
CA CYS A 273 8.92 1.25 -6.05
C CYS A 273 9.41 2.00 -4.80
N GLY A 274 10.68 1.81 -4.43
CA GLY A 274 11.31 2.47 -3.28
C GLY A 274 11.83 3.86 -3.63
#